data_AF-C4REN9-F1
#
_entry.id   AF-C4REN9-F1
#
_cell.length_a   1.000
_cell.length_b   1.000
_cell.length_c   1.000
_cell.angle_alpha   90.00
_cell.angle_beta   90.00
_cell.angle_gamma   90.00
#
_symmetry.space_group_name_H-M   'P 1'
#
loop_
_entity.id
_entity.type
_entity.pdbx_description
1 polymer ?
#
loop_
_entity_poly.entity_id
_entity_poly.type
_entity_poly.pdbx_seq_one_letter_code
_entity_poly.pdbx_strand_id
1 'polypeptide(L)'
;MGRRRRAVETAPLRRALRRRRRARGGGPVSRVVHPIERQSYAILRSRVDLTALPPLTRAVTERVVHASADLDYVTDLVCDEAALAGGLAALRAGAPVVTDVAMVAAGITRAGPELVCPIADPATAALARTAGITRSAAAVRVAYDRVGPGAVWVVGCASTALFELLDLGVRPAL
;
A
#
# COMPACT_ATOMS: atom_id res chain seq x y z
N MET A 1 -34.50 30.29 10.30
CA MET A 1 -34.12 29.54 11.53
C MET A 1 -33.04 28.51 11.18
N GLY A 2 -31.77 28.94 11.15
CA GLY A 2 -30.65 28.16 10.60
C GLY A 2 -29.90 27.36 11.67
N ARG A 3 -29.86 26.03 11.52
CA ARG A 3 -28.99 25.16 12.34
C ARG A 3 -27.58 25.16 11.78
N ARG A 4 -26.66 25.88 12.43
CA ARG A 4 -25.22 25.83 12.15
C ARG A 4 -24.69 24.42 12.49
N ARG A 5 -24.20 23.69 11.49
CA ARG A 5 -23.41 22.47 11.69
C ARG A 5 -22.07 22.88 12.34
N ARG A 6 -21.79 22.42 13.56
CA ARG A 6 -20.47 22.56 14.18
C ARG A 6 -19.48 21.69 13.39
N ALA A 7 -18.48 22.32 12.79
CA ALA A 7 -17.31 21.62 12.28
C ALA A 7 -16.57 21.00 13.47
N VAL A 8 -16.36 19.69 13.44
CA VAL A 8 -15.49 19.00 14.41
C VAL A 8 -14.06 19.43 14.08
N GLU A 9 -13.41 20.08 15.03
CA GLU A 9 -12.08 20.66 14.87
C GLU A 9 -11.00 19.55 14.81
N THR A 10 -10.61 19.14 13.60
CA THR A 10 -9.64 18.06 13.33
C THR A 10 -8.17 18.50 13.46
N ALA A 11 -7.92 19.77 13.76
CA ALA A 11 -6.59 20.38 13.86
C ALA A 11 -5.67 19.78 14.94
N PRO A 12 -6.14 19.40 16.15
CA PRO A 12 -5.25 18.91 17.21
C PRO A 12 -4.64 17.54 16.91
N LEU A 13 -5.44 16.63 16.34
CA LEU A 13 -5.03 15.27 15.95
C LEU A 13 -4.00 15.28 14.81
N ARG A 14 -4.22 16.13 13.80
CA ARG A 14 -3.26 16.33 12.69
C ARG A 14 -1.90 16.84 13.18
N ARG A 15 -1.90 17.70 14.21
CA ARG A 15 -0.67 18.25 14.82
C ARG A 15 0.07 17.22 15.68
N ALA A 16 -0.64 16.37 16.41
CA ALA A 16 -0.05 15.28 17.21
C ALA A 16 0.59 14.19 16.32
N LEU A 17 -0.05 13.83 15.21
CA LEU A 17 0.49 12.87 14.23
C LEU A 17 1.75 13.42 13.53
N ARG A 18 1.78 14.72 13.20
CA ARG A 18 2.97 15.40 12.65
C ARG A 18 4.14 15.43 13.63
N ARG A 19 3.88 15.59 14.94
CA ARG A 19 4.93 15.55 15.98
C ARG A 19 5.51 14.15 16.18
N ARG A 20 4.69 13.09 16.13
CA ARG A 20 5.19 11.70 16.16
C ARG A 20 5.99 11.32 14.91
N ARG A 21 5.64 11.85 13.72
CA ARG A 21 6.39 11.64 12.46
C ARG A 21 7.83 12.18 12.52
N ARG A 22 8.08 13.32 13.18
CA ARG A 22 9.44 13.87 13.33
C ARG A 22 10.37 13.06 14.24
N ALA A 23 9.81 12.24 15.15
CA ALA A 23 10.60 11.48 16.13
C ALA A 23 11.14 10.14 15.59
N ARG A 24 10.76 9.71 14.38
CA ARG A 24 11.24 8.46 13.74
C ARG A 24 12.23 8.74 12.61
N GLY A 25 13.18 9.63 12.84
CA GLY A 25 14.32 9.85 11.95
C GLY A 25 15.28 8.66 12.01
N GLY A 26 14.95 7.57 11.30
CA GLY A 26 15.89 6.50 11.03
C GLY A 26 16.77 6.87 9.83
N GLY A 27 18.08 7.02 10.04
CA GLY A 27 19.03 7.19 8.94
C GLY A 27 18.99 6.03 7.95
N PRO A 28 19.70 6.12 6.80
CA PRO A 28 19.66 5.08 5.78
C PRO A 28 20.30 3.80 6.31
N VAL A 29 19.47 2.86 6.78
CA VAL A 29 19.92 1.51 7.13
C VAL A 29 20.17 0.75 5.82
N SER A 30 21.43 0.52 5.48
CA SER A 30 21.80 -0.30 4.31
C SER A 30 21.28 -1.72 4.51
N ARG A 31 20.52 -2.27 3.55
CA ARG A 31 20.01 -3.64 3.63
C ARG A 31 21.16 -4.59 3.31
N VAL A 32 21.60 -5.36 4.30
CA VAL A 32 22.50 -6.50 4.07
C VAL A 32 21.66 -7.62 3.46
N VAL A 33 21.93 -7.98 2.20
CA VAL A 33 21.24 -9.09 1.53
C VAL A 33 21.84 -10.41 2.03
N HIS A 34 20.99 -11.32 2.50
CA HIS A 34 21.44 -12.62 3.01
C HIS A 34 21.93 -13.52 1.85
N PRO A 35 22.95 -14.38 2.04
CA PRO A 35 23.39 -15.32 1.01
C PRO A 35 22.28 -16.19 0.43
N ILE A 36 21.31 -16.61 1.26
CA ILE A 36 20.15 -17.39 0.81
C ILE A 36 19.32 -16.60 -0.21
N GLU A 37 19.03 -15.32 0.05
CA GLU A 37 18.26 -14.48 -0.88
C GLU A 37 19.00 -14.34 -2.22
N ARG A 38 20.32 -14.14 -2.20
CA ARG A 38 21.14 -14.11 -3.42
C ARG A 38 21.05 -15.42 -4.20
N GLN A 39 21.17 -16.55 -3.52
CA GLN A 39 21.09 -17.87 -4.15
C GLN A 39 19.69 -18.15 -4.71
N SER A 40 18.64 -17.73 -4.01
CA SER A 40 17.26 -17.87 -4.50
C SER A 40 17.03 -17.11 -5.80
N TYR A 41 17.52 -15.87 -5.94
CA TYR A 41 17.43 -15.13 -7.20
C TYR A 41 18.29 -15.74 -8.31
N ALA A 42 19.46 -16.31 -7.98
CA ALA A 42 20.29 -17.03 -8.95
C ALA A 42 19.53 -18.25 -9.52
N ILE A 43 18.89 -19.04 -8.67
CA ILE A 43 18.08 -20.20 -9.07
C ILE A 43 16.86 -19.77 -9.89
N LEU A 44 16.18 -18.68 -9.49
CA LEU A 44 15.06 -18.14 -10.26
C LEU A 44 15.48 -17.79 -11.69
N ARG A 45 16.55 -16.99 -11.83
CA ARG A 45 17.05 -16.53 -13.12
C ARG A 45 17.66 -17.64 -13.98
N SER A 46 18.04 -18.78 -13.39
CA SER A 46 18.45 -19.97 -14.15
C SER A 46 17.26 -20.75 -14.72
N ARG A 47 16.04 -20.52 -14.22
CA ARG A 47 14.82 -21.23 -14.62
C ARG A 47 13.95 -20.46 -15.61
N VAL A 48 14.06 -19.13 -15.63
CA VAL A 48 13.28 -18.27 -16.52
C VAL A 48 14.09 -17.06 -16.99
N ASP A 49 13.99 -16.75 -18.28
CA ASP A 49 14.58 -15.55 -18.86
C ASP A 49 13.60 -14.37 -18.78
N LEU A 50 13.96 -13.38 -17.96
CA LEU A 50 13.18 -12.15 -17.77
C LEU A 50 13.88 -10.94 -18.41
N THR A 51 14.91 -11.15 -19.24
CA THR A 51 15.73 -10.07 -19.81
C THR A 51 14.99 -9.16 -20.77
N ALA A 52 13.85 -9.60 -21.30
CA ALA A 52 12.96 -8.77 -22.11
C ALA A 52 12.08 -7.82 -21.28
N LEU A 53 11.87 -8.10 -19.98
CA LEU A 53 11.02 -7.26 -19.13
C LEU A 53 11.70 -5.92 -18.82
N PRO A 54 10.95 -4.81 -18.79
CA PRO A 54 11.43 -3.53 -18.29
C PRO A 54 11.97 -3.63 -16.85
N PRO A 55 12.88 -2.74 -16.43
CA PRO A 55 13.61 -2.90 -15.16
C PRO A 55 12.73 -3.00 -13.91
N LEU A 56 11.70 -2.14 -13.76
CA LEU A 56 10.83 -2.18 -12.59
C LEU A 56 9.88 -3.37 -12.66
N THR A 57 9.30 -3.62 -13.83
CA THR A 57 8.47 -4.79 -14.11
C THR A 57 9.21 -6.09 -13.78
N ARG A 58 10.48 -6.21 -14.18
CA ARG A 58 11.34 -7.35 -13.84
C ARG A 58 11.57 -7.45 -12.33
N ALA A 59 11.87 -6.35 -11.66
CA ALA A 59 12.10 -6.35 -10.22
C ALA A 59 10.85 -6.79 -9.43
N VAL A 60 9.65 -6.34 -9.86
CA VAL A 60 8.37 -6.78 -9.29
C VAL A 60 8.14 -8.26 -9.56
N THR A 61 8.29 -8.70 -10.82
CA THR A 61 8.10 -10.09 -11.24
C THR A 61 9.00 -11.04 -10.46
N GLU A 62 10.31 -10.76 -10.40
CA GLU A 62 11.26 -11.56 -9.65
C GLU A 62 10.91 -11.64 -8.16
N ARG A 63 10.45 -10.53 -7.56
CA ARG A 63 10.06 -10.50 -6.15
C ARG A 63 8.80 -11.32 -5.88
N VAL A 64 7.81 -11.29 -6.78
CA VAL A 64 6.58 -12.08 -6.67
C VAL A 64 6.89 -13.57 -6.79
N VAL A 65 7.65 -13.97 -7.80
CA VAL A 65 8.09 -15.36 -7.98
C VAL A 65 8.95 -15.81 -6.79
N HIS A 66 9.86 -14.98 -6.29
CA HIS A 66 10.68 -15.33 -5.13
C HIS A 66 9.84 -15.58 -3.86
N ALA A 67 8.79 -14.80 -3.65
CA ALA A 67 7.91 -14.94 -2.48
C ALA A 67 6.95 -16.13 -2.59
N SER A 68 6.51 -16.47 -3.79
CA SER A 68 5.53 -17.55 -4.06
C SER A 68 6.16 -18.90 -4.40
N ALA A 69 7.41 -18.89 -4.87
CA ALA A 69 8.07 -20.01 -5.54
C ALA A 69 7.32 -20.53 -6.78
N ASP A 70 6.52 -19.68 -7.41
CA ASP A 70 5.66 -20.01 -8.54
C ASP A 70 6.08 -19.20 -9.78
N LEU A 71 6.44 -19.92 -10.85
CA LEU A 71 6.92 -19.32 -12.10
C LEU A 71 5.78 -18.85 -13.01
N ASP A 72 4.54 -19.28 -12.77
CA ASP A 72 3.40 -18.94 -13.62
C ASP A 72 3.08 -17.42 -13.52
N TYR A 73 3.45 -16.78 -12.41
CA TYR A 73 3.37 -15.32 -12.28
C TYR A 73 4.17 -14.53 -13.34
N VAL A 74 5.12 -15.15 -14.04
CA VAL A 74 5.85 -14.47 -15.13
C VAL A 74 4.90 -14.04 -16.25
N THR A 75 3.82 -14.79 -16.49
CA THR A 75 2.81 -14.49 -17.51
C THR A 75 1.53 -13.87 -16.97
N ASP A 76 1.24 -14.03 -15.67
CA ASP A 76 0.00 -13.55 -15.06
C ASP A 76 0.06 -12.07 -14.61
N LEU A 77 1.27 -11.53 -14.41
CA LEU A 77 1.43 -10.18 -13.90
C LEU A 77 1.18 -9.13 -14.98
N VAL A 78 0.17 -8.29 -14.73
CA VAL A 78 -0.06 -7.07 -15.51
C VAL A 78 0.65 -5.90 -14.82
N CYS A 79 1.76 -5.47 -15.42
CA CYS A 79 2.56 -4.35 -14.93
C CYS A 79 2.63 -3.26 -16.00
N ASP A 80 2.47 -2.01 -15.59
CA ASP A 80 2.78 -0.84 -16.41
C ASP A 80 4.03 -0.15 -15.87
N GLU A 81 5.08 -0.09 -16.69
CA GLU A 81 6.39 0.43 -16.25
C GLU A 81 6.31 1.91 -15.83
N ALA A 82 5.46 2.71 -16.49
CA ALA A 82 5.27 4.11 -16.16
C ALA A 82 4.55 4.30 -14.82
N ALA A 83 3.53 3.49 -14.54
CA ALA A 83 2.84 3.45 -13.25
C ALA A 83 3.79 3.01 -12.14
N LEU A 84 4.61 1.97 -12.37
CA LEU A 84 5.64 1.54 -11.41
C LEU A 84 6.67 2.64 -11.13
N ALA A 85 7.10 3.37 -12.17
CA ALA A 85 8.01 4.50 -12.01
C ALA A 85 7.38 5.65 -11.21
N GLY A 86 6.10 5.97 -11.49
CA GLY A 86 5.32 6.96 -10.75
C GLY A 86 5.13 6.58 -9.27
N GLY A 87 4.76 5.33 -9.01
CA GLY A 87 4.63 4.79 -7.66
C GLY A 87 5.95 4.79 -6.88
N LEU A 88 7.05 4.39 -7.52
CA LEU A 88 8.38 4.46 -6.91
C LEU A 88 8.78 5.91 -6.57
N ALA A 89 8.50 6.87 -7.46
CA ALA A 89 8.73 8.29 -7.20
C ALA A 89 7.88 8.79 -6.03
N ALA A 90 6.60 8.41 -5.96
CA ALA A 90 5.70 8.77 -4.88
C ALA A 90 6.16 8.20 -3.53
N LEU A 91 6.58 6.93 -3.49
CA LEU A 91 7.14 6.30 -2.29
C LEU A 91 8.41 7.02 -1.81
N ARG A 92 9.31 7.39 -2.73
CA ARG A 92 10.51 8.19 -2.42
C ARG A 92 10.17 9.59 -1.91
N ALA A 93 9.11 10.19 -2.41
CA ALA A 93 8.58 11.47 -1.94
C ALA A 93 7.81 11.36 -0.60
N GLY A 94 7.64 10.15 -0.06
CA GLY A 94 7.01 9.90 1.23
C GLY A 94 5.48 9.81 1.16
N ALA A 95 4.92 9.42 0.01
CA ALA A 95 3.50 9.10 -0.11
C ALA A 95 3.07 8.06 0.95
N PRO A 96 1.90 8.24 1.58
CA PRO A 96 1.34 7.22 2.48
C PRO A 96 1.10 5.91 1.73
N VAL A 97 1.35 4.78 2.40
CA VAL A 97 0.95 3.46 1.89
C VAL A 97 -0.32 3.03 2.63
N VAL A 98 -1.33 2.61 1.89
CA VAL A 98 -2.59 2.10 2.43
C VAL A 98 -2.75 0.64 2.05
N THR A 99 -3.15 -0.19 3.01
CA THR A 99 -3.40 -1.63 2.77
C THR A 99 -4.81 -2.01 3.16
N ASP A 100 -5.41 -2.93 2.42
CA ASP A 100 -6.77 -3.44 2.68
C ASP A 100 -6.89 -4.27 3.97
N VAL A 101 -5.85 -5.07 4.30
CA VAL A 101 -5.86 -5.96 5.47
C VAL A 101 -4.53 -5.94 6.24
N ALA A 102 -4.57 -6.42 7.48
CA ALA A 102 -3.41 -6.40 8.39
C ALA A 102 -2.26 -7.31 7.93
N MET A 103 -2.56 -8.44 7.28
CA MET A 103 -1.54 -9.36 6.76
C MET A 103 -0.69 -8.70 5.66
N VAL A 104 -1.31 -7.95 4.76
CA VAL A 104 -0.61 -7.18 3.72
C VAL A 104 0.29 -6.12 4.36
N ALA A 105 -0.21 -5.37 5.35
CA ALA A 105 0.60 -4.42 6.11
C ALA A 105 1.81 -5.07 6.79
N ALA A 106 1.64 -6.25 7.38
CA ALA A 106 2.72 -6.96 8.06
C ALA A 106 3.83 -7.44 7.10
N GLY A 107 3.50 -7.72 5.83
CA GLY A 107 4.48 -8.09 4.80
C GLY A 107 5.34 -6.93 4.29
N ILE A 108 4.95 -5.68 4.55
CA ILE A 108 5.68 -4.50 4.08
C ILE A 108 6.86 -4.22 5.01
N THR A 109 8.04 -4.70 4.61
CA THR A 109 9.30 -4.53 5.37
C THR A 109 9.72 -3.07 5.57
N ARG A 110 9.34 -2.20 4.62
CA ARG A 110 9.62 -0.76 4.64
C ARG A 110 8.48 0.01 4.02
N ALA A 111 7.62 0.56 4.86
CA ALA A 111 6.74 1.63 4.42
C ALA A 111 7.48 2.96 4.46
N GLY A 112 7.02 3.94 3.69
CA GLY A 112 7.44 5.33 3.84
C GLY A 112 7.07 5.90 5.23
N PRO A 113 6.92 7.22 5.37
CA PRO A 113 6.66 7.83 6.68
C PRO A 113 5.31 7.41 7.30
N GLU A 114 4.40 6.82 6.53
CA GLU A 114 3.10 6.37 7.02
C GLU A 114 2.61 5.10 6.29
N LEU A 115 2.24 4.09 7.09
CA LEU A 115 1.50 2.90 6.68
C LEU A 115 0.13 2.92 7.36
N VAL A 116 -0.94 2.82 6.58
CA VAL A 116 -2.33 2.95 7.04
C VAL A 116 -3.09 1.66 6.73
N CYS A 117 -3.62 1.02 7.77
CA CYS A 117 -4.49 -0.14 7.66
C CYS A 117 -5.59 -0.04 8.73
N PRO A 118 -6.72 0.62 8.45
CA PRO A 118 -7.74 0.88 9.46
C PRO A 118 -8.74 -0.29 9.59
N ILE A 119 -8.41 -1.49 9.07
CA ILE A 119 -9.31 -2.65 9.08
C ILE A 119 -9.76 -3.05 10.50
N ALA A 120 -8.91 -2.85 11.50
CA ALA A 120 -9.20 -3.14 12.91
C ALA A 120 -9.77 -1.95 13.69
N ASP A 121 -9.94 -0.80 13.05
CA ASP A 121 -10.48 0.40 13.71
C ASP A 121 -11.97 0.18 14.07
N PRO A 122 -12.38 0.45 15.33
CA PRO A 122 -13.79 0.45 15.70
C PRO A 122 -14.68 1.29 14.79
N ALA A 123 -14.17 2.42 14.27
CA ALA A 123 -14.89 3.28 13.32
C ALA A 123 -15.16 2.56 11.99
N THR A 124 -14.20 1.78 11.49
CA THR A 124 -14.37 0.94 10.29
C THR A 124 -15.45 -0.11 10.52
N ALA A 125 -15.45 -0.78 11.67
CA ALA A 125 -16.45 -1.79 11.99
C ALA A 125 -17.86 -1.18 12.12
N ALA A 126 -17.97 0.01 12.69
CA ALA A 126 -19.24 0.75 12.75
C ALA A 126 -19.72 1.15 11.36
N LEU A 127 -18.84 1.73 10.53
CA LEU A 127 -19.17 2.15 9.17
C LEU A 127 -19.63 0.98 8.30
N ALA A 128 -18.94 -0.16 8.36
CA ALA A 128 -19.32 -1.37 7.64
C ALA A 128 -20.76 -1.79 7.94
N ARG A 129 -21.15 -1.80 9.23
CA ARG A 129 -22.51 -2.14 9.66
C ARG A 129 -23.54 -1.13 9.16
N THR A 130 -23.27 0.16 9.31
CA THR A 130 -24.23 1.21 8.96
C THR A 130 -24.42 1.37 7.45
N ALA A 131 -23.36 1.18 6.68
CA ALA A 131 -23.38 1.32 5.22
C ALA A 131 -23.74 0.01 4.49
N GLY A 132 -23.83 -1.11 5.20
CA GLY A 132 -24.14 -2.41 4.59
C GLY A 132 -23.03 -2.93 3.66
N ILE A 133 -21.76 -2.62 3.95
CA ILE A 133 -20.59 -3.02 3.15
C ILE A 133 -19.61 -3.87 3.96
N THR A 134 -18.63 -4.48 3.30
CA THR A 134 -17.60 -5.25 3.98
C THR A 134 -16.70 -4.36 4.84
N ARG A 135 -16.00 -4.97 5.81
CA ARG A 135 -15.04 -4.24 6.65
C ARG A 135 -13.90 -3.65 5.83
N SER A 136 -13.43 -4.34 4.78
CA SER A 136 -12.35 -3.85 3.92
C SER A 136 -12.80 -2.70 3.03
N ALA A 137 -14.04 -2.73 2.49
CA ALA A 137 -14.61 -1.58 1.79
C ALA A 137 -14.76 -0.36 2.74
N ALA A 138 -15.30 -0.56 3.94
CA ALA A 138 -15.35 0.51 4.95
C ALA A 138 -13.95 1.04 5.31
N ALA A 139 -12.93 0.18 5.36
CA ALA A 139 -11.55 0.57 5.66
C ALA A 139 -10.98 1.50 4.58
N VAL A 140 -11.37 1.32 3.31
CA VAL A 140 -10.99 2.23 2.21
C VAL A 140 -11.52 3.63 2.47
N ARG A 141 -12.81 3.78 2.81
CA ARG A 141 -13.41 5.09 3.11
C ARG A 141 -12.70 5.78 4.28
N VAL A 142 -12.45 5.05 5.36
CA VAL A 142 -11.75 5.57 6.54
C VAL A 142 -10.31 5.96 6.20
N ALA A 143 -9.60 5.14 5.41
CA ALA A 143 -8.25 5.45 4.99
C ALA A 143 -8.21 6.68 4.08
N TYR A 144 -9.13 6.79 3.11
CA TYR A 144 -9.18 7.92 2.18
C TYR A 144 -9.45 9.25 2.88
N ASP A 145 -10.35 9.30 3.86
CA ASP A 145 -10.57 10.49 4.69
C ASP A 145 -9.30 10.92 5.45
N ARG A 146 -8.47 9.93 5.84
CA ARG A 146 -7.21 10.17 6.54
C ARG A 146 -6.08 10.65 5.62
N VAL A 147 -5.88 10.01 4.46
CA VAL A 147 -4.69 10.21 3.62
C VAL A 147 -4.93 11.14 2.44
N GLY A 148 -6.17 11.28 1.96
CA GLY A 148 -6.50 12.07 0.78
C GLY A 148 -6.01 11.44 -0.54
N PRO A 149 -5.92 12.24 -1.63
CA PRO A 149 -5.39 11.77 -2.91
C PRO A 149 -3.87 11.55 -2.86
N GLY A 150 -3.34 10.75 -3.78
CA GLY A 150 -1.89 10.56 -3.97
C GLY A 150 -1.22 9.57 -3.00
N ALA A 151 -2.00 8.76 -2.29
CA ALA A 151 -1.46 7.61 -1.56
C ALA A 151 -1.19 6.43 -2.52
N VAL A 152 -0.30 5.53 -2.10
CA VAL A 152 -0.09 4.23 -2.75
C VAL A 152 -1.00 3.20 -2.09
N TRP A 153 -1.86 2.54 -2.86
CA TRP A 153 -2.83 1.57 -2.37
C TRP A 153 -2.41 0.14 -2.70
N VAL A 154 -2.47 -0.74 -1.70
CA VAL A 154 -2.15 -2.16 -1.83
C VAL A 154 -3.37 -2.96 -1.41
N VAL A 155 -4.09 -3.48 -2.40
CA VAL A 155 -5.22 -4.40 -2.18
C VAL A 155 -4.72 -5.82 -2.44
N GLY A 156 -4.44 -6.56 -1.37
CA GLY A 156 -3.82 -7.90 -1.47
C GLY A 156 -4.72 -9.06 -1.04
N CYS A 157 -5.94 -8.81 -0.59
CA CYS A 157 -6.82 -9.84 -0.05
C CYS A 157 -8.30 -9.64 -0.41
N ALA A 158 -8.85 -8.45 -0.19
CA ALA A 158 -10.28 -8.21 -0.28
C ALA A 158 -10.66 -7.48 -1.57
N SER A 159 -11.25 -8.18 -2.53
CA SER A 159 -11.77 -7.59 -3.78
C SER A 159 -12.74 -6.43 -3.56
N THR A 160 -13.55 -6.50 -2.50
CA THR A 160 -14.46 -5.41 -2.10
C THR A 160 -13.76 -4.09 -1.73
N ALA A 161 -12.49 -4.12 -1.31
CA ALA A 161 -11.72 -2.89 -1.13
C ALA A 161 -11.35 -2.25 -2.48
N LEU A 162 -11.03 -3.06 -3.50
CA LEU A 162 -10.73 -2.56 -4.83
C LEU A 162 -11.97 -1.93 -5.48
N PHE A 163 -13.13 -2.58 -5.41
CA PHE A 163 -14.38 -2.01 -5.94
C PHE A 163 -14.72 -0.69 -5.26
N GLU A 164 -14.57 -0.61 -3.93
CA GLU A 164 -14.82 0.63 -3.21
C GLU A 164 -13.86 1.76 -3.61
N LEU A 165 -12.59 1.48 -3.91
CA LEU A 165 -11.65 2.47 -4.43
C LEU A 165 -12.11 3.07 -5.77
N LEU A 166 -12.62 2.20 -6.66
CA LEU A 166 -13.15 2.60 -7.96
C LEU A 166 -14.41 3.45 -7.81
N ASP A 167 -15.35 3.01 -6.97
CA ASP A 167 -16.62 3.71 -6.71
C ASP A 167 -16.40 5.12 -6.12
N LEU A 168 -15.41 5.26 -5.23
CA LEU A 168 -15.03 6.55 -4.65
C LEU A 168 -14.25 7.44 -5.62
N GLY A 169 -13.80 6.92 -6.76
CA GLY A 169 -13.00 7.66 -7.73
C GLY A 169 -11.67 8.15 -7.15
N VAL A 170 -11.07 7.36 -6.25
CA VAL A 170 -9.78 7.72 -5.63
C VAL A 170 -8.75 8.01 -6.72
N ARG A 171 -7.88 8.99 -6.48
CA ARG A 171 -6.75 9.34 -7.35
C ARG A 171 -5.46 8.87 -6.68
N PRO A 172 -5.13 7.56 -6.76
CA PRO A 172 -3.93 7.02 -6.14
C PRO A 172 -2.68 7.50 -6.88
N ALA A 173 -1.54 7.48 -6.19
CA ALA A 173 -0.24 7.61 -6.85
C ALA A 173 0.23 6.29 -7.48
N LEU A 174 -0.24 5.17 -6.90
CA LEU A 174 -0.18 3.80 -7.42
C LEU A 174 -1.28 2.98 -6.75
#